data_AF-A0AAW0TKU7-F1
#
_entry.id   AF-A0AAW0TKU7-F1
#
_cell.length_a   1.000
_cell.length_b   1.000
_cell.length_c   1.000
_cell.angle_alpha   90.00
_cell.angle_beta   90.00
_cell.angle_gamma   90.00
#
_symmetry.space_group_name_H-M   'P 1'
#
loop_
_entity.id
_entity.type
_entity.pdbx_description
1 polymer ?
#
loop_
_entity_poly.entity_id
_entity_poly.type
_entity_poly.pdbx_seq_one_letter_code
_entity_poly.pdbx_strand_id
1 'polypeptide(L)'
;MRHDTIRAFMISGNVQFSSEVEPVLGTWIVLSLTVILTELKKQIITHLSDLKAEFIRYFLDIDEKREAWKFIRNPFQYEVADVADEVQEEFLKLKFNSTGTEDFKDMDLETFWVNQGPKSKFF
;
A
#
# COMPACT_ATOMS: atom_id res chain seq x y z
N MET A 1 12.22 -29.76 -32.25
CA MET A 1 13.56 -29.73 -31.63
C MET A 1 13.58 -29.44 -30.13
N ARG A 2 12.55 -28.83 -29.50
CA ARG A 2 12.52 -28.57 -28.02
C ARG A 2 11.66 -29.56 -27.21
N HIS A 3 10.79 -30.34 -27.86
CA HIS A 3 9.98 -31.38 -27.19
C HIS A 3 10.75 -32.70 -26.97
N ASP A 4 11.80 -32.93 -27.74
CA ASP A 4 12.55 -34.20 -27.72
C ASP A 4 13.47 -34.29 -26.49
N THR A 5 13.96 -33.15 -26.00
CA THR A 5 14.78 -33.05 -24.78
C THR A 5 13.98 -33.37 -23.51
N ILE A 6 12.73 -32.92 -23.42
CA ILE A 6 11.84 -33.20 -22.28
C ILE A 6 11.45 -34.69 -22.26
N ARG A 7 11.21 -35.28 -23.44
CA ARG A 7 10.93 -36.72 -23.56
C ARG A 7 12.15 -37.58 -23.18
N ALA A 8 13.35 -37.16 -23.57
CA ALA A 8 14.59 -37.85 -23.20
C ALA A 8 14.85 -37.83 -21.68
N PHE A 9 14.53 -36.72 -21.00
CA PHE A 9 14.62 -36.61 -19.54
C PHE A 9 13.61 -37.52 -18.82
N MET A 10 12.40 -37.64 -19.35
CA MET A 10 11.35 -38.51 -18.79
C MET A 10 11.68 -40.01 -18.98
N ILE A 11 12.39 -40.37 -20.06
CA ILE A 11 12.78 -41.77 -20.34
C ILE A 11 14.04 -42.18 -19.55
N SER A 12 14.99 -41.26 -19.32
CA SER A 12 16.16 -41.52 -18.46
C SER A 12 15.82 -41.50 -16.96
N GLY A 13 14.63 -40.98 -16.60
CA GLY A 13 14.10 -40.93 -15.24
C GLY A 13 13.54 -42.24 -14.69
N ASN A 14 13.82 -43.39 -15.31
CA ASN A 14 13.54 -44.70 -14.70
C ASN A 14 14.60 -45.07 -13.64
N VAL A 15 15.03 -44.07 -12.85
CA VAL A 15 15.78 -44.26 -11.63
C VAL A 15 14.75 -44.57 -10.56
N GLN A 16 14.71 -45.82 -10.13
CA GLN A 16 13.90 -46.26 -9.02
C GLN A 16 14.34 -45.49 -7.76
N PHE A 17 13.65 -44.39 -7.47
CA PHE A 17 13.92 -43.56 -6.31
C PHE A 17 13.57 -44.36 -5.06
N SER A 18 14.61 -44.69 -4.28
CA SER A 18 14.44 -45.33 -2.97
C SER A 18 13.59 -44.43 -2.06
N SER A 19 12.71 -45.03 -1.27
CA SER A 19 11.73 -44.39 -0.39
C SER A 19 12.33 -43.52 0.74
N GLU A 20 13.66 -43.35 0.79
CA GLU A 20 14.39 -42.56 1.77
C GLU A 20 14.76 -41.14 1.28
N VAL A 21 14.55 -40.81 0.00
CA VAL A 21 15.03 -39.53 -0.60
C VAL A 21 13.95 -38.43 -0.68
N GLU A 22 12.67 -38.80 -0.55
CA GLU A 22 11.50 -37.90 -0.54
C GLU A 22 11.52 -36.80 0.56
N PRO A 23 11.80 -37.10 1.85
CA PRO A 23 11.69 -36.10 2.92
C PRO A 23 12.80 -35.04 2.86
N VAL A 24 13.96 -35.41 2.32
CA VAL A 24 15.13 -34.53 2.24
C VAL A 24 14.89 -33.45 1.19
N LEU A 25 14.47 -33.82 -0.03
CA LEU A 25 14.19 -32.86 -1.10
C LEU A 25 13.04 -31.90 -0.74
N GLY A 26 11.99 -32.39 -0.08
CA GLY A 26 10.91 -31.54 0.45
C GLY A 26 11.42 -30.50 1.45
N THR A 27 12.34 -30.90 2.34
CA THR A 27 12.94 -30.01 3.34
C THR A 27 13.78 -28.90 2.68
N TRP A 28 14.58 -29.23 1.66
CA TRP A 28 15.40 -28.23 0.94
C TRP A 28 14.54 -27.23 0.16
N ILE A 29 13.44 -27.67 -0.44
CA ILE A 29 12.50 -26.78 -1.15
C ILE A 29 11.85 -25.81 -0.17
N VAL A 30 11.34 -26.32 0.97
CA VAL A 30 10.74 -25.47 2.00
C VAL A 30 11.76 -24.46 2.54
N LEU A 31 12.98 -24.91 2.86
CA LEU A 31 14.04 -24.02 3.33
C LEU A 31 14.35 -22.92 2.30
N SER A 32 14.50 -23.29 1.03
CA SER A 32 14.78 -22.35 -0.05
C SER A 32 13.66 -21.31 -0.23
N LEU A 33 12.40 -21.75 -0.20
CA LEU A 33 11.25 -20.85 -0.28
C LEU A 33 11.16 -19.92 0.92
N THR A 34 11.45 -20.42 2.13
CA THR A 34 11.45 -19.58 3.34
C THR A 34 12.52 -18.50 3.27
N VAL A 35 13.72 -18.83 2.80
CA VAL A 35 14.82 -17.86 2.60
C VAL A 35 14.40 -16.77 1.60
N ILE A 36 13.86 -17.17 0.44
CA ILE A 36 13.39 -16.22 -0.58
C ILE A 36 12.31 -15.29 -0.03
N LEU A 37 11.33 -15.84 0.70
CA LEU A 37 10.23 -15.06 1.28
C LEU A 37 10.74 -14.07 2.34
N THR A 38 11.71 -14.48 3.17
CA THR A 38 12.30 -13.58 4.17
C THR A 38 13.07 -12.42 3.53
N GLU A 39 13.81 -12.69 2.46
CA GLU A 39 14.56 -11.65 1.75
C GLU A 39 13.63 -10.68 1.03
N LEU A 40 12.59 -11.17 0.37
CA LEU A 40 11.56 -10.32 -0.24
C LEU A 40 10.88 -9.42 0.81
N LYS A 41 10.50 -10.00 1.96
CA LYS A 41 9.89 -9.23 3.06
C LYS A 41 10.83 -8.13 3.55
N LYS A 42 12.13 -8.41 3.67
CA LYS A 42 13.13 -7.42 4.06
C LYS A 42 13.24 -6.29 3.04
N GLN A 43 13.24 -6.60 1.75
CA GLN A 43 13.27 -5.59 0.69
C GLN A 43 12.03 -4.71 0.70
N ILE A 44 10.84 -5.28 0.89
CA ILE A 44 9.59 -4.52 1.02
C ILE A 44 9.66 -3.56 2.21
N ILE A 45 10.07 -4.05 3.39
CA ILE A 45 10.18 -3.21 4.60
C ILE A 45 11.20 -2.10 4.37
N THR A 46 12.35 -2.40 3.77
CA THR A 46 13.38 -1.40 3.47
C THR A 46 12.83 -0.31 2.54
N HIS A 47 12.21 -0.72 1.43
CA HIS A 47 11.64 0.21 0.46
C HIS A 47 10.55 1.10 1.07
N LEU A 48 9.64 0.54 1.88
CA LEU A 48 8.61 1.31 2.56
C LEU A 48 9.19 2.27 3.61
N SER A 49 10.27 1.88 4.27
CA SER A 49 10.97 2.74 5.24
C SER A 49 11.66 3.91 4.54
N ASP A 50 12.32 3.66 3.41
CA ASP A 50 12.96 4.69 2.59
C ASP A 50 11.90 5.64 2.02
N LEU A 51 10.79 5.10 1.51
CA LEU A 51 9.67 5.91 1.04
C LEU A 51 9.12 6.82 2.15
N LYS A 52 8.92 6.27 3.35
CA LYS A 52 8.50 7.07 4.51
C LYS A 52 9.50 8.18 4.84
N ALA A 53 10.80 7.88 4.81
CA ALA A 53 11.84 8.87 5.07
C ALA A 53 11.83 10.00 4.03
N GLU A 54 11.65 9.67 2.75
CA GLU A 54 11.51 10.64 1.67
C GLU A 54 10.26 11.51 1.84
N PHE A 55 9.12 10.92 2.22
CA PHE A 55 7.91 11.68 2.55
C PHE A 55 8.17 12.70 3.67
N ILE A 56 8.81 12.29 4.76
CA ILE A 56 9.16 13.20 5.86
C ILE A 56 10.13 14.29 5.39
N ARG A 57 11.08 13.96 4.51
CA ARG A 57 12.05 14.91 3.95
C ARG A 57 11.39 15.99 3.10
N TYR A 58 10.42 15.62 2.25
CA TYR A 58 9.70 16.57 1.40
C TYR A 58 8.64 17.36 2.18
N PHE A 59 8.03 16.73 3.17
CA PHE A 59 6.96 17.32 3.96
C PHE A 59 7.39 17.39 5.44
N LEU A 60 8.34 18.28 5.72
CA LEU A 60 8.88 18.53 7.08
C LEU A 60 7.80 18.94 8.09
N ASP A 61 6.64 19.35 7.59
CA ASP A 61 5.48 19.80 8.35
C ASP A 61 4.46 18.69 8.65
N ILE A 62 4.71 17.45 8.21
CA ILE A 62 3.87 16.29 8.56
C ILE A 62 4.25 15.82 9.97
N ASP A 63 3.69 16.49 10.98
CA ASP A 63 3.64 16.00 12.35
C ASP A 63 2.20 15.59 12.66
N GLU A 64 1.95 14.31 12.94
CA GLU A 64 0.63 13.77 13.31
C GLU A 64 -0.04 14.54 14.46
N LYS A 65 0.74 15.26 15.28
CA LYS A 65 0.24 16.09 16.38
C LYS A 65 -0.17 17.50 15.95
N ARG A 66 0.14 17.93 14.72
CA ARG A 66 -0.28 19.24 14.21
C ARG A 66 -1.78 19.27 13.99
N GLU A 67 -2.38 20.42 14.24
CA GLU A 67 -3.81 20.68 14.04
C GLU A 67 -4.29 20.35 12.62
N ALA A 68 -3.43 20.48 11.61
CA ALA A 68 -3.71 20.07 10.24
C ALA A 68 -4.10 18.58 10.09
N TRP A 69 -3.59 17.69 10.94
CA TRP A 69 -3.97 16.27 10.92
C TRP A 69 -5.37 16.02 11.48
N LYS A 70 -5.75 16.78 12.51
CA LYS A 70 -7.11 16.71 13.06
C LYS A 70 -8.14 17.23 12.05
N PHE A 71 -7.78 18.26 11.28
CA PHE A 71 -8.58 18.73 10.15
C PHE A 71 -8.82 17.63 9.11
N ILE A 72 -7.78 16.89 8.71
CA ILE A 72 -7.92 15.76 7.77
C ILE A 72 -8.83 14.67 8.34
N ARG A 73 -8.87 14.48 9.66
CA ARG A 73 -9.72 13.46 10.30
C ARG A 73 -11.18 13.88 10.39
N ASN A 74 -11.45 15.16 10.64
CA ASN A 74 -12.81 15.70 10.63
C ASN A 74 -12.80 17.20 10.30
N PRO A 75 -13.00 17.56 9.01
CA PRO A 75 -12.97 18.97 8.61
C PRO A 75 -14.17 19.76 9.15
N PHE A 76 -15.30 19.11 9.43
CA PHE A 76 -16.54 19.79 9.84
C PHE A 76 -16.55 20.26 11.30
N GLN A 77 -15.55 19.89 12.10
CA GLN A 77 -15.41 20.33 13.50
C GLN A 77 -14.63 21.65 13.64
N TYR A 78 -13.97 22.10 12.58
CA TYR A 78 -13.10 23.28 12.60
C TYR A 78 -13.87 24.54 12.19
N GLU A 79 -13.47 25.70 12.72
CA GLU A 79 -13.90 27.00 12.19
C GLU A 79 -12.90 27.55 11.17
N VAL A 80 -13.36 28.46 10.30
CA VAL A 80 -12.49 29.03 9.25
C VAL A 80 -11.26 29.73 9.85
N ALA A 81 -11.40 30.30 11.05
CA ALA A 81 -10.30 30.94 11.78
C ALA A 81 -9.21 29.96 12.26
N ASP A 82 -9.53 28.66 12.33
CA ASP A 82 -8.59 27.62 12.74
C ASP A 82 -7.82 27.02 11.55
N VAL A 83 -8.13 27.44 10.33
CA VAL A 83 -7.58 26.93 9.08
C VAL A 83 -6.62 27.96 8.47
N ALA A 84 -5.48 27.49 7.98
CA ALA A 84 -4.49 28.33 7.33
C ALA A 84 -5.08 29.06 6.10
N ASP A 85 -4.74 30.35 5.95
CA ASP A 85 -5.34 31.25 4.95
C ASP A 85 -5.29 30.68 3.52
N GLU A 86 -4.22 29.95 3.19
CA GLU A 86 -3.99 29.38 1.86
C GLU A 86 -5.03 28.32 1.45
N VAL A 87 -5.69 27.69 2.43
CA VAL A 87 -6.67 26.62 2.19
C VAL A 87 -8.07 26.96 2.68
N GLN A 88 -8.31 28.17 3.19
CA GLN A 88 -9.62 28.61 3.68
C GLN A 88 -10.71 28.60 2.61
N GLU A 89 -10.40 28.94 1.35
CA GLU A 89 -11.41 28.94 0.27
C GLU A 89 -11.95 27.53 0.00
N GLU A 90 -11.05 26.56 -0.17
CA GLU A 90 -11.42 25.15 -0.37
C GLU A 90 -12.11 24.57 0.86
N PHE A 91 -11.67 24.98 2.06
CA PHE A 91 -12.35 24.62 3.29
C PHE A 91 -13.79 25.12 3.34
N LEU A 92 -14.04 26.39 2.99
CA LEU A 92 -15.40 26.94 2.98
C LEU A 92 -16.28 26.23 1.93
N LYS A 93 -15.73 25.92 0.75
CA LYS A 93 -16.43 25.11 -0.26
C LYS A 93 -16.84 23.75 0.30
N LEU A 94 -15.95 23.10 1.03
CA LEU A 94 -16.23 21.81 1.68
C LEU A 94 -17.27 21.94 2.81
N LYS A 95 -17.10 22.93 3.70
CA LYS A 95 -17.96 23.16 4.88
C LYS A 95 -19.39 23.51 4.49
N PHE A 96 -19.58 24.26 3.41
CA PHE A 96 -20.89 24.66 2.90
C PHE A 96 -21.41 23.79 1.76
N ASN A 97 -20.73 22.68 1.44
CA ASN A 97 -21.27 21.68 0.54
C ASN A 97 -22.45 20.99 1.24
N SER A 98 -23.66 21.19 0.70
CA SER A 98 -24.90 20.68 1.32
C SER A 98 -24.94 19.15 1.41
N THR A 99 -24.21 18.42 0.57
CA THR A 99 -24.10 16.96 0.67
C THR A 99 -22.86 16.50 1.45
N GLY A 100 -21.83 17.35 1.55
CA GLY A 100 -20.53 16.95 2.10
C GLY A 100 -20.57 16.47 3.55
N THR A 101 -21.45 17.02 4.38
CA THR A 101 -21.60 16.60 5.78
C THR A 101 -22.36 15.27 5.91
N GLU A 102 -23.31 14.98 5.02
CA GLU A 102 -24.02 13.69 4.98
C GLU A 102 -23.09 12.60 4.43
N ASP A 103 -22.40 12.88 3.32
CA ASP A 103 -21.42 11.97 2.71
C ASP A 103 -20.32 11.55 3.72
N PHE A 104 -19.86 12.48 4.56
CA PHE A 104 -18.87 12.19 5.60
C PHE A 104 -19.37 11.27 6.72
N LYS A 105 -20.67 11.30 7.03
CA LYS A 105 -21.26 10.42 8.05
C LYS A 105 -21.47 9.01 7.53
N ASP A 106 -21.76 8.89 6.24
CA ASP A 106 -22.18 7.64 5.61
C ASP A 106 -21.01 6.87 4.98
N MET A 107 -19.84 7.50 4.82
CA MET A 107 -18.64 6.91 4.22
C MET A 107 -17.47 6.83 5.19
N ASP A 108 -16.54 5.91 4.93
CA ASP A 108 -15.23 5.93 5.58
C ASP A 108 -14.40 7.14 5.12
N LEU A 109 -13.39 7.50 5.92
CA LEU A 109 -12.58 8.69 5.72
C LEU A 109 -11.83 8.69 4.38
N GLU A 110 -11.35 7.53 3.95
CA GLU A 110 -10.55 7.41 2.73
C GLU A 110 -11.45 7.61 1.50
N THR A 111 -12.60 6.94 1.49
CA THR A 111 -13.60 7.10 0.43
C THR A 111 -14.11 8.54 0.35
N PHE A 112 -14.34 9.20 1.49
CA PHE A 112 -14.73 10.60 1.53
C PHE A 112 -13.70 11.51 0.82
N TRP A 113 -12.43 11.45 1.22
CA TRP A 113 -11.40 12.33 0.64
C TRP A 113 -11.13 12.06 -0.84
N VAL A 114 -11.24 10.80 -1.28
CA VAL A 114 -11.16 10.47 -2.72
C VAL A 114 -12.28 11.15 -3.50
N ASN A 115 -13.50 11.21 -2.94
CA ASN A 115 -14.65 11.83 -3.59
C ASN A 115 -14.62 13.37 -3.57
N GLN A 116 -14.01 13.97 -2.55
CA GLN A 116 -13.81 15.43 -2.45
C GLN A 116 -12.59 15.94 -3.22
N GLY A 117 -11.68 15.05 -3.61
CA GLY A 117 -10.53 15.41 -4.43
C GLY A 117 -10.94 16.08 -5.75
N PRO A 118 -10.05 16.87 -6.38
CA PRO A 118 -10.34 17.50 -7.66
C PRO A 118 -10.75 16.44 -8.67
N LYS A 119 -12.03 16.46 -9.08
CA LYS A 119 -12.48 15.71 -10.25
C LYS A 119 -11.67 16.22 -11.41
N SER A 120 -10.76 15.39 -11.91
CA SER A 120 -9.81 15.76 -12.95
C SER A 120 -10.55 16.55 -14.05
N LYS A 121 -10.11 17.78 -14.30
CA LYS A 121 -10.43 18.52 -15.54
C LYS A 121 -9.48 18.08 -16.66
N PHE A 122 -9.06 16.82 -16.67
CA PHE A 122 -8.22 16.26 -17.71
C PHE A 122 -9.06 15.34 -18.59
N PHE A 123 -9.90 15.95 -19.40
CA PHE A 123 -10.24 15.56 -20.77
C PHE A 123 -10.66 16.80 -21.54
#